data_AF-A0A3A1WSK6-F1
#
_entry.id   AF-A0A3A1WSK6-F1
#
_cell.length_a   1.000
_cell.length_b   1.000
_cell.length_c   1.000
_cell.angle_alpha   90.00
_cell.angle_beta   90.00
_cell.angle_gamma   90.00
#
_symmetry.space_group_name_H-M   'P 1'
#
loop_
_entity.id
_entity.type
_entity.pdbx_description
1 polymer ?
#
loop_
_entity_poly.entity_id
_entity_poly.type
_entity_poly.pdbx_seq_one_letter_code
_entity_poly.pdbx_strand_id
1 'polypeptide(L)'
;MVVGVLLASVHPAAAHIVGQAGGFSSGIAHPLTGPDHFLAMLAVGIWGAQMGGRAVWTLPVTFPLIMTLGGIAGMMGLPMPSIELGIAVSIVALGTAIAAAWRPPEAVALLMVAVFALFHGYAHGAELPRAADPANYAAGFVIATGAIHLLGIAIGLVATRPFGGVPARLIGAAIALSGVWFLAA
;
A
#
# COMPACT_ATOMS: atom_id res chain seq x y z
N MET A 1 -19.74 21.46 43.31
CA MET A 1 -19.23 22.36 42.25
C MET A 1 -17.71 22.28 42.28
N VAL A 2 -17.11 21.36 41.52
CA VAL A 2 -15.66 21.16 41.47
C VAL A 2 -15.18 21.80 40.18
N VAL A 3 -14.40 22.88 40.30
CA VAL A 3 -13.79 23.59 39.17
C VAL A 3 -12.51 22.85 38.82
N GLY A 4 -12.51 22.13 37.69
CA GLY A 4 -11.33 21.49 37.13
C GLY A 4 -10.52 22.49 36.31
N VAL A 5 -9.27 22.72 36.70
CA VAL A 5 -8.29 23.54 35.97
C VAL A 5 -7.82 22.77 34.74
N LEU A 6 -8.14 23.27 33.55
CA LEU A 6 -7.61 22.81 32.27
C LEU A 6 -6.20 23.38 32.09
N LEU A 7 -5.18 22.53 32.17
CA LEU A 7 -3.83 22.86 31.72
C LEU A 7 -3.80 22.78 30.18
N ALA A 8 -3.98 23.94 29.53
CA ALA A 8 -3.75 24.08 28.10
C ALA A 8 -2.24 24.04 27.83
N SER A 9 -1.75 22.91 27.33
CA SER A 9 -0.40 22.80 26.77
C SER A 9 -0.33 23.61 25.47
N VAL A 10 0.16 24.84 25.57
CA VAL A 10 0.51 25.68 24.41
C VAL A 10 1.74 25.07 23.75
N HIS A 11 1.54 24.32 22.66
CA HIS A 11 2.63 24.00 21.75
C HIS A 11 2.83 25.19 20.79
N PRO A 12 4.08 25.55 20.46
CA PRO A 12 4.34 26.62 19.52
C PRO A 12 3.76 26.22 18.16
N ALA A 13 2.91 27.08 17.61
CA ALA A 13 2.48 26.98 16.23
C ALA A 13 3.72 27.10 15.34
N ALA A 14 4.22 25.96 14.87
CA ALA A 14 5.27 25.91 13.87
C ALA A 14 4.71 26.50 12.57
N ALA A 15 4.98 27.79 12.37
CA ALA A 15 4.82 28.48 11.10
C ALA A 15 5.84 27.92 10.10
N HIS A 16 5.56 26.72 9.58
CA HIS A 16 6.10 26.30 8.29
C HIS A 16 5.01 26.54 7.26
N ILE A 17 5.41 27.15 6.14
CA ILE A 17 4.61 27.19 4.91
C ILE A 17 4.32 25.73 4.54
N VAL A 18 3.20 25.19 5.00
CA VAL A 18 2.63 23.96 4.47
C VAL A 18 2.13 24.35 3.10
N GLY A 19 2.96 24.10 2.08
CA GLY A 19 2.47 24.05 0.70
C GLY A 19 1.20 23.20 0.71
N GLN A 20 0.12 23.74 0.16
CA GLN A 20 -1.23 23.20 0.26
C GLN A 20 -1.20 21.66 0.23
N ALA A 21 -1.68 21.02 1.30
CA ALA A 21 -1.77 19.57 1.37
C ALA A 21 -2.50 19.06 0.11
N GLY A 22 -2.00 17.96 -0.48
CA GLY A 22 -2.56 17.43 -1.72
C GLY A 22 -1.85 17.87 -3.03
N GLY A 23 -0.56 18.19 -3.01
CA GLY A 23 0.29 18.33 -4.21
C GLY A 23 1.27 17.16 -4.43
N PHE A 24 2.25 17.31 -5.31
CA PHE A 24 3.23 16.24 -5.67
C PHE A 24 3.94 15.61 -4.47
N SER A 25 4.46 16.43 -3.54
CA SER A 25 5.15 15.95 -2.34
C SER A 25 4.22 15.15 -1.42
N SER A 26 2.95 15.54 -1.33
CA SER A 26 1.91 14.81 -0.61
C SER A 26 1.64 13.45 -1.27
N GLY A 27 1.60 13.41 -2.61
CA GLY A 27 1.44 12.17 -3.37
C GLY A 27 2.60 11.19 -3.15
N ILE A 28 3.85 11.70 -3.07
CA ILE A 28 5.03 10.88 -2.75
C ILE A 28 4.97 10.37 -1.31
N ALA A 29 4.67 11.25 -0.36
CA ALA A 29 4.70 10.92 1.06
C ALA A 29 3.62 9.91 1.44
N HIS A 30 2.42 10.02 0.87
CA HIS A 30 1.25 9.25 1.28
C HIS A 30 1.50 7.72 1.32
N PRO A 31 1.91 7.03 0.24
CA PRO A 31 2.15 5.58 0.28
C PRO A 31 3.41 5.19 1.07
N LEU A 32 4.28 6.14 1.41
CA LEU A 32 5.46 5.88 2.26
C LEU A 32 5.13 5.98 3.74
N THR A 33 4.16 6.83 4.11
CA THR A 33 3.75 7.05 5.51
C THR A 33 2.56 6.21 5.92
N GLY A 34 1.78 5.69 4.97
CA GLY A 34 0.68 4.73 5.21
C GLY A 34 1.22 3.30 5.31
N PRO A 35 1.39 2.74 6.53
CA PRO A 35 2.03 1.43 6.72
C PRO A 35 1.27 0.28 6.05
N ASP A 36 -0.06 0.36 5.98
CA ASP A 36 -0.93 -0.61 5.33
C ASP A 36 -0.71 -0.66 3.81
N HIS A 37 -0.70 0.50 3.15
CA HIS A 37 -0.44 0.64 1.71
C HIS A 37 1.00 0.29 1.36
N PHE A 38 1.96 0.78 2.15
CA PHE A 38 3.38 0.49 1.99
C PHE A 38 3.62 -1.03 2.01
N LEU A 39 3.12 -1.73 3.03
CA LEU A 39 3.32 -3.17 3.19
C LEU A 39 2.69 -3.95 2.04
N ALA A 40 1.50 -3.58 1.57
CA ALA A 40 0.86 -4.22 0.44
C ALA A 40 1.68 -4.05 -0.85
N MET A 41 2.07 -2.82 -1.21
CA MET A 41 2.86 -2.55 -2.42
C MET A 41 4.24 -3.21 -2.38
N LEU A 42 4.88 -3.21 -1.20
CA LEU A 42 6.15 -3.89 -0.99
C LEU A 42 5.99 -5.40 -1.19
N ALA A 43 4.92 -5.99 -0.63
CA ALA A 43 4.62 -7.40 -0.76
C ALA A 43 4.36 -7.82 -2.21
N VAL A 44 3.68 -6.99 -3.01
CA VAL A 44 3.48 -7.26 -4.46
C VAL A 44 4.82 -7.41 -5.18
N GLY A 45 5.79 -6.52 -4.91
CA GLY A 45 7.13 -6.60 -5.49
C GLY A 45 7.89 -7.85 -5.04
N ILE A 46 7.87 -8.17 -3.74
CA ILE A 46 8.53 -9.36 -3.18
C ILE A 46 7.93 -10.64 -3.76
N TRP A 47 6.60 -10.72 -3.84
CA TRP A 47 5.90 -11.90 -4.32
C TRP A 47 6.12 -12.12 -5.82
N GLY A 48 6.11 -11.05 -6.63
CA GLY A 48 6.47 -11.12 -8.04
C GLY A 48 7.89 -11.66 -8.25
N ALA A 49 8.86 -11.17 -7.47
CA ALA A 49 10.23 -11.69 -7.48
C ALA A 49 10.32 -13.17 -7.03
N GLN A 50 9.54 -13.57 -6.02
CA GLN A 50 9.46 -14.96 -5.55
C GLN A 50 8.89 -15.90 -6.61
N MET A 51 7.88 -15.48 -7.36
CA MET A 51 7.30 -16.24 -8.47
C MET A 51 8.26 -16.36 -9.65
N GLY A 52 9.04 -15.30 -9.93
CA GLY A 52 10.02 -15.26 -11.01
C GLY A 52 9.40 -15.14 -12.40
N GLY A 53 10.22 -15.25 -13.45
CA GLY A 53 9.77 -15.13 -14.83
C GLY A 53 9.10 -13.78 -15.11
N ARG A 54 7.94 -13.81 -15.79
CA ARG A 54 7.18 -12.60 -16.15
C ARG A 54 6.51 -11.93 -14.93
N ALA A 55 6.21 -12.72 -13.88
CA ALA A 55 5.52 -12.28 -12.67
C ALA A 55 6.29 -11.19 -11.90
N VAL A 56 7.61 -11.12 -12.07
CA VAL A 56 8.47 -10.06 -11.55
C VAL A 56 7.97 -8.67 -11.97
N TRP A 57 7.38 -8.56 -13.15
CA TRP A 57 6.92 -7.30 -13.72
C TRP A 57 5.40 -7.22 -13.82
N THR A 58 4.71 -8.31 -14.15
CA THR A 58 3.26 -8.26 -14.36
C THR A 58 2.49 -7.93 -13.10
N LEU A 59 2.86 -8.47 -11.92
CA LEU A 59 2.19 -8.11 -10.67
C LEU A 59 2.40 -6.62 -10.32
N PRO A 60 3.65 -6.11 -10.25
CA PRO A 60 3.91 -4.69 -9.96
C PRO A 60 3.31 -3.69 -10.94
N VAL A 61 3.17 -4.05 -12.22
CA VAL A 61 2.53 -3.18 -13.22
C VAL A 61 1.02 -3.24 -13.12
N THR A 62 0.45 -4.42 -12.87
CA THR A 62 -1.01 -4.59 -12.78
C THR A 62 -1.59 -3.84 -11.59
N PHE A 63 -0.91 -3.85 -10.45
CA PHE A 63 -1.39 -3.19 -9.23
C PHE A 63 -1.75 -1.70 -9.47
N PRO A 64 -0.83 -0.80 -9.86
CA PRO A 64 -1.16 0.61 -10.10
C PRO A 64 -2.14 0.85 -11.27
N LEU A 65 -2.15 -0.01 -12.28
CA LEU A 65 -3.13 0.10 -13.37
C LEU A 65 -4.56 -0.15 -12.87
N ILE A 66 -4.76 -1.17 -12.05
CA ILE A 66 -6.07 -1.47 -11.46
C ILE A 66 -6.40 -0.48 -10.34
N MET A 67 -5.41 -0.01 -9.58
CA MET A 67 -5.61 1.09 -8.62
C MET A 67 -6.19 2.33 -9.29
N THR A 68 -5.84 2.60 -10.55
CA THR A 68 -6.43 3.73 -11.29
C THR A 68 -7.94 3.57 -11.42
N LEU A 69 -8.44 2.35 -11.65
CA LEU A 69 -9.88 2.07 -11.71
C LEU A 69 -10.55 2.26 -10.35
N GLY A 70 -9.92 1.74 -9.29
CA GLY A 70 -10.37 1.98 -7.90
C GLY A 70 -10.40 3.49 -7.58
N GLY A 71 -9.36 4.21 -7.98
CA GLY A 71 -9.22 5.64 -7.76
C GLY A 71 -10.29 6.45 -8.48
N ILE A 72 -10.62 6.10 -9.72
CA ILE A 72 -11.75 6.69 -10.44
C ILE A 72 -13.07 6.42 -9.70
N ALA A 73 -13.30 5.21 -9.21
CA ALA A 73 -14.49 4.89 -8.42
C ALA A 73 -14.57 5.72 -7.12
N GLY A 74 -13.44 5.89 -6.43
CA GLY A 74 -13.34 6.73 -5.23
C GLY A 74 -13.59 8.21 -5.49
N MET A 75 -13.05 8.76 -6.59
CA MET A 75 -13.31 10.15 -7.01
C MET A 75 -14.78 10.39 -7.34
N MET A 76 -15.47 9.40 -7.92
CA MET A 76 -16.90 9.48 -8.22
C MET A 76 -17.79 9.23 -6.98
N GLY A 77 -17.21 8.85 -5.84
CA GLY A 77 -17.96 8.54 -4.62
C GLY A 77 -18.85 7.31 -4.76
N LEU A 78 -18.49 6.35 -5.61
CA LEU A 78 -19.24 5.10 -5.75
C LEU A 78 -19.22 4.33 -4.43
N PRO A 79 -20.33 3.74 -3.97
CA PRO A 79 -20.34 3.02 -2.70
C PRO A 79 -19.42 1.79 -2.76
N MET A 80 -18.34 1.82 -1.98
CA MET A 80 -17.43 0.69 -1.78
C MET A 80 -17.51 0.25 -0.31
N PRO A 81 -18.15 -0.88 0.00
CA PRO A 81 -18.19 -1.37 1.37
C PRO A 81 -16.81 -1.90 1.78
N SER A 82 -16.52 -1.84 3.08
CA SER A 82 -15.43 -2.60 3.69
C SER A 82 -14.04 -2.29 3.12
N ILE A 83 -13.75 -1.01 2.83
CA ILE A 83 -12.47 -0.56 2.24
C ILE A 83 -11.27 -0.96 3.11
N GLU A 84 -11.31 -0.58 4.39
CA GLU A 84 -10.25 -0.89 5.37
C GLU A 84 -10.07 -2.39 5.55
N LEU A 85 -11.17 -3.16 5.58
CA LEU A 85 -11.13 -4.62 5.64
C LEU A 85 -10.45 -5.21 4.38
N GLY A 86 -10.77 -4.70 3.20
CA GLY A 86 -10.14 -5.12 1.94
C GLY A 86 -8.63 -4.85 1.93
N ILE A 87 -8.22 -3.69 2.44
CA ILE A 87 -6.81 -3.32 2.62
C ILE A 87 -6.13 -4.26 3.61
N ALA A 88 -6.70 -4.47 4.80
CA ALA A 88 -6.11 -5.34 5.82
C ALA A 88 -6.00 -6.80 5.37
N VAL A 89 -7.05 -7.34 4.73
CA VAL A 89 -7.04 -8.69 4.14
C VAL A 89 -5.98 -8.82 3.05
N SER A 90 -5.73 -7.77 2.26
CA SER A 90 -4.68 -7.79 1.24
C SER A 90 -3.29 -8.03 1.84
N ILE A 91 -2.99 -7.40 2.98
CA ILE A 91 -1.71 -7.51 3.67
C ILE A 91 -1.53 -8.94 4.21
N VAL A 92 -2.57 -9.49 4.83
CA VAL A 92 -2.57 -10.90 5.28
C VAL A 92 -2.34 -11.82 4.09
N ALA A 93 -3.13 -11.71 3.02
CA ALA A 93 -3.08 -12.60 1.87
C ALA A 93 -1.73 -12.56 1.15
N LEU A 94 -1.20 -11.36 0.87
CA LEU A 94 0.09 -11.17 0.20
C LEU A 94 1.26 -11.63 1.09
N GLY A 95 1.22 -11.28 2.39
CA GLY A 95 2.21 -11.75 3.36
C GLY A 95 2.24 -13.27 3.48
N THR A 96 1.06 -13.91 3.57
CA THR A 96 0.94 -15.37 3.61
C THR A 96 1.43 -16.01 2.31
N ALA A 97 1.14 -15.44 1.14
CA ALA A 97 1.64 -15.94 -0.14
C ALA A 97 3.18 -15.96 -0.19
N ILE A 98 3.83 -14.94 0.37
CA ILE A 98 5.28 -14.88 0.50
C ILE A 98 5.77 -15.89 1.56
N ALA A 99 5.17 -15.91 2.75
CA ALA A 99 5.55 -16.79 3.87
C ALA A 99 5.48 -18.29 3.51
N ALA A 100 4.46 -18.66 2.73
CA ALA A 100 4.23 -20.00 2.24
C ALA A 100 5.09 -20.38 1.02
N ALA A 101 5.94 -19.46 0.53
CA ALA A 101 6.64 -19.61 -0.73
C ALA A 101 5.70 -19.96 -1.91
N TRP A 102 4.46 -19.47 -1.86
CA TRP A 102 3.40 -19.88 -2.79
C TRP A 102 3.64 -19.31 -4.19
N ARG A 103 3.52 -20.19 -5.19
CA ARG A 103 3.71 -19.91 -6.62
C ARG A 103 2.54 -20.45 -7.44
N PRO A 104 1.36 -19.81 -7.39
CA PRO A 104 0.21 -20.25 -8.18
C PRO A 104 0.41 -19.92 -9.68
N PRO A 105 -0.49 -20.41 -10.56
CA PRO A 105 -0.59 -19.88 -11.91
C PRO A 105 -0.70 -18.35 -11.92
N GLU A 106 0.01 -17.68 -12.81
CA GLU A 106 0.12 -16.20 -12.85
C GLU A 106 -1.25 -15.50 -12.88
N ALA A 107 -2.24 -16.09 -13.58
CA ALA A 107 -3.61 -15.57 -13.63
C ALA A 107 -4.27 -15.45 -12.24
N VAL A 108 -4.01 -16.40 -11.33
CA VAL A 108 -4.54 -16.36 -9.96
C VAL A 108 -3.89 -15.22 -9.18
N ALA A 109 -2.57 -15.06 -9.33
CA ALA A 109 -1.84 -13.99 -8.67
C ALA A 109 -2.27 -12.60 -9.15
N LEU A 110 -2.46 -12.45 -10.47
CA LEU A 110 -2.96 -11.22 -11.08
C LEU A 110 -4.38 -10.89 -10.63
N LEU A 111 -5.26 -11.89 -10.52
CA LEU A 111 -6.61 -11.68 -10.01
C LEU A 111 -6.59 -11.19 -8.56
N MET A 112 -5.79 -11.81 -7.69
CA MET A 112 -5.66 -11.39 -6.30
C MET A 112 -5.13 -9.96 -6.19
N VAL A 113 -4.04 -9.66 -6.90
CA VAL A 113 -3.44 -8.32 -6.95
C VAL A 113 -4.43 -7.28 -7.47
N ALA A 114 -5.19 -7.60 -8.53
CA ALA A 114 -6.19 -6.70 -9.10
C ALA A 114 -7.32 -6.41 -8.10
N VAL A 115 -7.86 -7.44 -7.44
CA VAL A 115 -8.93 -7.26 -6.44
C VAL A 115 -8.45 -6.35 -5.30
N PHE A 116 -7.25 -6.59 -4.76
CA PHE A 116 -6.72 -5.74 -3.69
C PHE A 116 -6.41 -4.32 -4.17
N ALA A 117 -5.84 -4.16 -5.37
CA ALA A 117 -5.56 -2.86 -5.95
C ALA A 117 -6.81 -1.96 -6.06
N LEU A 118 -8.02 -2.53 -6.23
CA LEU A 118 -9.25 -1.74 -6.24
C LEU A 118 -9.50 -1.05 -4.89
N PHE A 119 -9.29 -1.74 -3.76
CA PHE A 119 -9.51 -1.17 -2.43
C PHE A 119 -8.51 -0.07 -2.10
N HIS A 120 -7.22 -0.32 -2.36
CA HIS A 120 -6.15 0.67 -2.19
C HIS A 120 -6.38 1.87 -3.11
N GLY A 121 -6.70 1.62 -4.39
CA GLY A 121 -7.00 2.67 -5.36
C GLY A 121 -8.18 3.53 -4.93
N TYR A 122 -9.27 2.90 -4.47
CA TYR A 122 -10.45 3.60 -3.98
C TYR A 122 -10.14 4.55 -2.83
N ALA A 123 -9.37 4.09 -1.83
CA ALA A 123 -9.00 4.90 -0.68
C ALA A 123 -8.30 6.19 -1.10
N HIS A 124 -7.28 6.10 -1.96
CA HIS A 124 -6.58 7.30 -2.48
C HIS A 124 -7.46 8.15 -3.39
N GLY A 125 -8.29 7.51 -4.23
CA GLY A 125 -9.22 8.20 -5.12
C GLY A 125 -10.24 9.06 -4.39
N ALA A 126 -10.70 8.61 -3.23
CA ALA A 126 -11.64 9.36 -2.40
C ALA A 126 -11.03 10.64 -1.79
N GLU A 127 -9.70 10.73 -1.70
CA GLU A 127 -8.97 11.90 -1.21
C GLU A 127 -8.70 12.94 -2.31
N LEU A 128 -8.51 12.50 -3.55
CA LEU A 128 -8.13 13.34 -4.69
C LEU A 128 -9.02 14.58 -4.90
N PRO A 129 -10.37 14.52 -4.80
CA PRO A 129 -11.22 15.71 -4.99
C PRO A 129 -10.98 16.83 -3.97
N ARG A 130 -10.34 16.53 -2.83
CA ARG A 130 -10.00 17.50 -1.78
C ARG A 130 -8.55 17.99 -1.86
N ALA A 131 -7.75 17.39 -2.74
CA ALA A 131 -6.35 17.74 -2.93
C ALA A 131 -6.23 19.10 -3.63
N ALA A 132 -5.26 19.91 -3.23
CA ALA A 132 -5.04 21.22 -3.86
C ALA A 132 -4.55 21.11 -5.31
N ASP A 133 -3.82 20.05 -5.65
CA ASP A 133 -3.40 19.73 -7.01
C ASP A 133 -3.50 18.21 -7.25
N PRO A 134 -4.70 17.71 -7.60
CA PRO A 134 -4.97 16.28 -7.73
C PRO A 134 -4.08 15.58 -8.77
N ALA A 135 -3.74 16.29 -9.86
CA ALA A 135 -2.92 15.73 -10.94
C ALA A 135 -1.47 15.50 -10.47
N ASN A 136 -0.89 16.49 -9.80
CA ASN A 136 0.47 16.34 -9.26
C ASN A 136 0.52 15.37 -8.09
N TYR A 137 -0.50 15.33 -7.23
CA TYR A 137 -0.63 14.29 -6.21
C TYR A 137 -0.62 12.89 -6.85
N ALA A 138 -1.46 12.66 -7.87
CA ALA A 138 -1.53 11.36 -8.55
C ALA A 138 -0.19 10.97 -9.20
N ALA A 139 0.51 11.93 -9.83
CA ALA A 139 1.84 11.69 -10.39
C ALA A 139 2.87 11.28 -9.32
N GLY A 140 2.91 12.00 -8.18
CA GLY A 140 3.76 11.66 -7.04
C GLY A 140 3.43 10.28 -6.48
N PHE A 141 2.14 9.98 -6.34
CA PHE A 141 1.65 8.70 -5.85
C PHE A 141 2.08 7.52 -6.73
N VAL A 142 1.92 7.63 -8.06
CA VAL A 142 2.32 6.59 -9.01
C VAL A 142 3.84 6.36 -8.97
N ILE A 143 4.63 7.44 -8.88
CA ILE A 143 6.09 7.34 -8.78
C ILE A 143 6.50 6.64 -7.49
N ALA A 144 5.94 7.04 -6.34
CA ALA A 144 6.24 6.40 -5.06
C ALA A 144 5.80 4.93 -5.05
N THR A 145 4.62 4.62 -5.58
CA THR A 145 4.12 3.25 -5.74
C THR A 145 5.09 2.42 -6.59
N GLY A 146 5.54 2.94 -7.73
CA GLY A 146 6.54 2.28 -8.56
C GLY A 146 7.86 2.03 -7.83
N ALA A 147 8.33 3.02 -7.07
CA ALA A 147 9.56 2.89 -6.27
C ALA A 147 9.44 1.82 -5.17
N ILE A 148 8.30 1.75 -4.47
CA ILE A 148 8.04 0.72 -3.44
C ILE A 148 7.99 -0.67 -4.08
N HIS A 149 7.36 -0.82 -5.24
CA HIS A 149 7.37 -2.09 -5.97
C HIS A 149 8.78 -2.51 -6.37
N LEU A 150 9.59 -1.60 -6.92
CA LEU A 150 10.99 -1.86 -7.28
C LEU A 150 11.81 -2.25 -6.05
N LEU A 151 11.59 -1.60 -4.91
CA LEU A 151 12.21 -1.97 -3.64
C LEU A 151 11.79 -3.39 -3.22
N GLY A 152 10.51 -3.71 -3.33
CA GLY A 152 9.99 -5.06 -3.06
C GLY A 152 10.62 -6.12 -3.96
N ILE A 153 10.74 -5.84 -5.26
CA ILE A 153 11.43 -6.72 -6.22
C ILE A 153 12.90 -6.92 -5.80
N ALA A 154 13.61 -5.83 -5.47
CA ALA A 154 15.01 -5.91 -5.05
C ALA A 154 15.18 -6.78 -3.80
N ILE A 155 14.34 -6.58 -2.79
CA ILE A 155 14.29 -7.42 -1.58
C ILE A 155 14.00 -8.87 -1.95
N GLY A 156 12.98 -9.12 -2.78
CA GLY A 156 12.61 -10.48 -3.19
C GLY A 156 13.72 -11.20 -3.95
N LEU A 157 14.42 -10.53 -4.88
CA LEU A 157 15.53 -11.12 -5.65
C LEU A 157 16.73 -11.51 -4.76
N VAL A 158 16.94 -10.80 -3.66
CA VAL A 158 18.00 -11.09 -2.69
C VAL A 158 17.54 -12.13 -1.67
N ALA A 159 16.34 -11.99 -1.12
CA ALA A 159 15.85 -12.77 0.03
C ALA A 159 15.34 -14.18 -0.35
N THR A 160 15.00 -14.43 -1.61
CA THR A 160 14.44 -15.72 -2.07
C THR A 160 15.49 -16.79 -2.36
N ARG A 161 16.77 -16.41 -2.51
CA ARG A 161 17.88 -17.34 -2.79
C ARG A 161 18.52 -17.97 -1.54
N PRO A 162 18.92 -17.22 -0.51
CA PRO A 162 19.67 -17.76 0.62
C PRO A 162 18.80 -18.71 1.45
N PHE A 163 19.43 -19.77 1.97
CA PHE A 163 18.81 -20.74 2.90
C PHE A 163 17.46 -21.30 2.41
N GLY A 164 17.30 -21.51 1.10
CA GLY A 164 16.03 -21.99 0.51
C GLY A 164 14.88 -20.98 0.61
N GLY A 165 15.18 -19.69 0.66
CA GLY A 165 14.18 -18.61 0.71
C GLY A 165 13.63 -18.29 2.10
N VAL A 166 14.26 -18.81 3.18
CA VAL A 166 13.85 -18.52 4.56
C VAL A 166 13.72 -17.01 4.84
N PRO A 167 14.67 -16.14 4.42
CA PRO A 167 14.53 -14.71 4.68
C PRO A 167 13.27 -14.10 4.05
N ALA A 168 12.97 -14.43 2.79
CA ALA A 168 11.73 -13.97 2.15
C ALA A 168 10.49 -14.43 2.92
N ARG A 169 10.48 -15.69 3.38
CA ARG A 169 9.35 -16.25 4.13
C ARG A 169 9.15 -15.56 5.48
N LEU A 170 10.22 -15.22 6.19
CA LEU A 170 10.15 -14.47 7.45
C LEU A 170 9.61 -13.05 7.23
N ILE A 171 10.04 -12.38 6.15
CA ILE A 171 9.49 -11.08 5.75
C ILE A 171 7.99 -11.21 5.46
N GLY A 172 7.58 -12.23 4.69
CA GLY A 172 6.18 -12.51 4.42
C GLY A 172 5.36 -12.76 5.68
N ALA A 173 5.90 -13.51 6.64
CA ALA A 173 5.23 -13.77 7.93
C ALA A 173 5.06 -12.48 8.75
N ALA A 174 6.08 -11.62 8.79
CA ALA A 174 5.99 -10.33 9.45
C ALA A 174 4.91 -9.44 8.80
N ILE A 175 4.87 -9.37 7.46
CA ILE A 175 3.83 -8.65 6.72
C ILE A 175 2.44 -9.21 7.08
N ALA A 176 2.27 -10.53 7.04
CA ALA A 176 0.98 -11.15 7.35
C ALA A 176 0.51 -10.84 8.79
N LEU A 177 1.43 -10.86 9.77
CA LEU A 177 1.13 -10.51 11.16
C LEU A 177 0.73 -9.03 11.30
N SER A 178 1.37 -8.12 10.56
CA SER A 178 0.92 -6.72 10.48
C SER A 178 -0.50 -6.61 9.90
N GLY A 179 -0.84 -7.42 8.90
CA GLY A 179 -2.21 -7.49 8.38
C GLY A 179 -3.22 -7.97 9.42
N VAL A 180 -2.87 -8.98 10.22
CA VAL A 180 -3.72 -9.45 11.33
C VAL A 180 -3.91 -8.36 12.39
N TRP A 181 -2.86 -7.58 12.67
CA TRP A 181 -2.97 -6.41 13.55
C TRP A 181 -3.96 -5.39 13.01
N PHE A 182 -3.89 -5.02 11.72
CA PHE A 182 -4.87 -4.11 11.10
C PHE A 182 -6.31 -4.64 11.09
N LEU A 183 -6.52 -5.95 11.13
CA LEU A 183 -7.86 -6.54 11.25
C LEU A 183 -8.43 -6.45 12.67
N ALA A 184 -7.57 -6.29 13.67
CA ALA A 184 -7.94 -6.35 15.09
C ALA A 184 -7.90 -4.98 15.80
N ALA A 185 -7.21 -3.99 15.22
CA ALA A 185 -7.10 -2.62 15.71
C ALA A 185 -8.33 -1.78 15.32
#